data_AF-A0A2R4MES7-F1
#
_entry.id   AF-A0A2R4MES7-F1
#
_cell.length_a   1.000
_cell.length_b   1.000
_cell.length_c   1.000
_cell.angle_alpha   90.00
_cell.angle_beta   90.00
_cell.angle_gamma   90.00
#
_symmetry.space_group_name_H-M   'P 1'
#
loop_
_entity.id
_entity.type
_entity.pdbx_description
1 polymer ?
#
loop_
_entity_poly.entity_id
_entity_poly.type
_entity_poly.pdbx_seq_one_letter_code
_entity_poly.pdbx_strand_id
1 'polypeptide(L)'
;MTSFKNKHLGAGIAALLVMANITSLPAAAHETKLPLGDGQVSSQPKQDHVYSCKTRFNPNAPGARGSGGWIKGDYWYPELKPKVDGDVVWSNSQIKVQLSGNTRQIRANNLPSHGTGVYPVKRNDDAYRYDRNPNSIRSQSINLELPANPELASRASCVPMGMIGVALTGAAIYNALDARGDDAPAHEIQDECGGHPERRGQYHYHNGSDCMIEQDPGPGKHSGLIGYALDGFGIYGNQDRDGAHLSNADLDACHGHVGAVNWDGQLVTMYHYHLTDEYPYTLGCFAGTPVRGR
;
A
#
# COMPACT_ATOMS: atom_id res chain seq x y z
N MET A 1 -74.25 32.94 55.78
CA MET A 1 -73.13 32.30 56.50
C MET A 1 -73.27 30.80 56.33
N THR A 2 -72.64 30.22 55.31
CA THR A 2 -72.67 28.77 55.07
C THR A 2 -71.38 28.36 54.36
N SER A 3 -70.64 27.50 55.06
CA SER A 3 -69.38 26.85 54.75
C SER A 3 -69.41 26.02 53.46
N PHE A 4 -68.29 25.89 52.74
CA PHE A 4 -67.90 24.62 52.11
C PHE A 4 -66.38 24.51 51.83
N LYS A 5 -65.74 23.62 52.62
CA LYS A 5 -64.71 22.60 52.34
C LYS A 5 -63.67 22.81 51.22
N ASN A 6 -62.40 22.76 51.64
CA ASN A 6 -61.21 22.46 50.86
C ASN A 6 -61.32 21.15 50.05
N LYS A 7 -60.88 21.21 48.79
CA LYS A 7 -60.35 20.06 48.03
C LYS A 7 -59.13 20.50 47.22
N HIS A 8 -58.02 19.81 47.45
CA HIS A 8 -56.81 19.84 46.63
C HIS A 8 -57.11 19.41 45.19
N LEU A 9 -56.57 20.12 44.21
CA LEU A 9 -56.33 19.61 42.86
C LEU A 9 -54.94 20.09 42.40
N GLY A 10 -54.14 19.14 41.91
CA GLY A 10 -52.73 19.30 41.59
C GLY A 10 -52.45 20.12 40.34
N ALA A 11 -51.29 20.78 40.34
CA ALA A 11 -50.72 21.45 39.19
C ALA A 11 -50.14 20.41 38.23
N GLY A 12 -50.77 20.24 37.06
CA GLY A 12 -50.20 19.51 35.94
C GLY A 12 -49.12 20.37 35.27
N ILE A 13 -47.88 19.90 35.28
CA ILE A 13 -46.77 20.46 34.51
C ILE A 13 -46.99 20.04 33.05
N ALA A 14 -47.28 21.01 32.18
CA ALA A 14 -47.27 20.79 30.74
C ALA A 14 -45.81 20.71 30.26
N ALA A 15 -45.34 19.49 30.01
CA ALA A 15 -44.06 19.26 29.35
C ALA A 15 -44.21 19.62 27.86
N LEU A 16 -43.57 20.71 27.43
CA LEU A 16 -43.35 21.00 26.02
C LEU A 16 -42.44 19.90 25.45
N LEU A 17 -43.00 18.99 24.66
CA LEU A 17 -42.22 18.10 23.79
C LEU A 17 -41.65 18.95 22.66
N VAL A 18 -40.37 19.33 22.80
CA VAL A 18 -39.57 19.78 21.66
C VAL A 18 -39.27 18.54 20.83
N MET A 19 -39.97 18.36 19.72
CA MET A 19 -39.59 17.37 18.71
C MET A 19 -38.26 17.82 18.10
N ALA A 20 -37.16 17.23 18.56
CA ALA A 20 -35.89 17.32 17.87
C ALA A 20 -36.03 16.57 16.55
N ASN A 21 -36.12 17.31 15.45
CA ASN A 21 -35.91 16.76 14.11
C ASN A 21 -34.45 16.28 14.06
N ILE A 22 -34.23 14.98 14.29
CA ILE A 22 -32.97 14.33 14.01
C ILE A 22 -32.89 14.25 12.48
N THR A 23 -32.31 15.28 11.87
CA THR A 23 -31.81 15.16 10.50
C THR A 23 -30.69 14.13 10.55
N SER A 24 -30.93 12.96 9.96
CA SER A 24 -29.86 12.01 9.69
C SER A 24 -28.82 12.72 8.83
N LEU A 25 -27.63 12.96 9.39
CA LEU A 25 -26.48 13.33 8.60
C LEU A 25 -26.32 12.26 7.50
N PRO A 26 -26.11 12.63 6.23
CA PRO A 26 -25.74 11.64 5.23
C PRO A 26 -24.46 10.96 5.73
N ALA A 27 -24.42 9.63 5.66
CA ALA A 27 -23.19 8.88 5.88
C ALA A 27 -22.10 9.54 5.01
N ALA A 28 -20.95 9.82 5.62
CA ALA A 28 -19.83 10.44 4.93
C ALA A 28 -19.56 9.69 3.62
N ALA A 29 -19.39 10.42 2.52
CA ALA A 29 -19.00 9.86 1.24
C ALA A 29 -17.59 9.27 1.37
N HIS A 30 -17.54 8.01 1.77
CA HIS A 30 -16.38 7.14 1.71
C HIS A 30 -16.26 6.66 0.27
N GLU A 31 -15.64 7.43 -0.63
CA GLU A 31 -15.48 7.00 -2.02
C GLU A 31 -14.14 7.48 -2.60
N THR A 32 -13.01 7.03 -2.03
CA THR A 32 -11.77 7.03 -2.82
C THR A 32 -11.97 5.98 -3.91
N LYS A 33 -12.36 6.44 -5.09
CA LYS A 33 -12.68 5.58 -6.22
C LYS A 33 -11.45 5.40 -7.10
N LEU A 34 -10.90 4.18 -7.14
CA LEU A 34 -9.72 3.85 -7.93
C LEU A 34 -10.07 2.97 -9.13
N PRO A 35 -9.49 3.20 -10.32
CA PRO A 35 -9.59 2.26 -11.44
C PRO A 35 -9.07 0.88 -11.03
N LEU A 36 -9.77 -0.18 -11.42
CA LEU A 36 -9.35 -1.56 -11.21
C LEU A 36 -8.27 -1.94 -12.24
N GLY A 37 -7.14 -2.46 -11.78
CA GLY A 37 -5.99 -2.82 -12.62
C GLY A 37 -6.06 -4.17 -13.32
N ASP A 38 -7.17 -4.90 -13.21
CA ASP A 38 -7.32 -6.24 -13.78
C ASP A 38 -7.05 -6.26 -15.29
N GLY A 39 -6.22 -7.19 -15.73
CA GLY A 39 -5.86 -7.34 -17.15
C GLY A 39 -4.84 -6.33 -17.67
N GLN A 40 -4.41 -5.35 -16.87
CA GLN A 40 -3.36 -4.37 -17.24
C GLN A 40 -1.95 -4.97 -17.11
N VAL A 41 -1.72 -6.12 -17.73
CA VAL A 41 -0.43 -6.80 -17.80
C VAL A 41 0.13 -6.69 -19.20
N SER A 42 1.41 -6.33 -19.32
CA SER A 42 2.10 -6.19 -20.60
C SER A 42 3.32 -7.10 -20.72
N SER A 43 3.78 -7.31 -21.95
CA SER A 43 5.04 -8.01 -22.26
C SER A 43 6.19 -7.06 -22.62
N GLN A 44 5.99 -5.75 -22.39
CA GLN A 44 6.93 -4.68 -22.65
C GLN A 44 6.54 -3.46 -21.80
N PRO A 45 7.45 -2.49 -21.56
CA PRO A 45 7.12 -1.25 -20.87
C PRO A 45 5.90 -0.57 -21.48
N LYS A 46 4.90 -0.25 -20.66
CA LYS A 46 3.68 0.41 -21.08
C LYS A 46 3.07 1.11 -19.85
N GLN A 47 2.73 2.38 -20.02
CA GLN A 47 2.04 3.18 -19.01
C GLN A 47 0.74 2.46 -18.56
N ASP A 48 0.40 2.60 -17.28
CA ASP A 48 -0.75 1.95 -16.64
C ASP A 48 -0.69 0.42 -16.60
N HIS A 49 0.46 -0.22 -16.89
CA HIS A 49 0.57 -1.69 -16.95
C HIS A 49 1.74 -2.21 -16.12
N VAL A 50 1.60 -3.44 -15.63
CA VAL A 50 2.74 -4.22 -15.12
C VAL A 50 3.39 -4.98 -16.28
N TYR A 51 4.63 -4.64 -16.61
CA TYR A 51 5.47 -5.48 -17.47
C TYR A 51 5.98 -6.67 -16.67
N SER A 52 5.18 -7.75 -16.62
CA SER A 52 5.46 -8.91 -15.79
C SER A 52 6.42 -9.90 -16.46
N CYS A 53 7.37 -10.44 -15.70
CA CYS A 53 8.21 -11.54 -16.16
C CYS A 53 7.41 -12.85 -16.34
N LYS A 54 6.21 -12.92 -15.74
CA LYS A 54 5.28 -14.04 -15.89
C LYS A 54 4.12 -13.58 -16.77
N THR A 55 3.96 -14.22 -17.92
CA THR A 55 2.90 -13.88 -18.88
C THR A 55 1.76 -14.90 -18.93
N ARG A 56 1.85 -15.97 -18.13
CA ARG A 56 0.81 -17.01 -18.02
C ARG A 56 0.46 -17.22 -16.57
N PHE A 57 -0.78 -16.91 -16.22
CA PHE A 57 -1.29 -17.03 -14.86
C PHE A 57 -2.23 -18.22 -14.73
N ASN A 58 -2.25 -18.80 -13.53
CA ASN A 58 -3.17 -19.88 -13.21
C ASN A 58 -4.39 -19.26 -12.53
N PRO A 59 -5.58 -19.22 -13.16
CA PRO A 59 -6.77 -18.67 -12.53
C PRO A 59 -7.18 -19.44 -11.26
N ASN A 60 -6.72 -20.68 -11.11
CA ASN A 60 -6.94 -21.51 -9.93
C ASN A 60 -5.80 -21.41 -8.90
N ALA A 61 -4.92 -20.41 -9.00
CA ALA A 61 -3.88 -20.22 -8.00
C ALA A 61 -4.52 -19.98 -6.61
N PRO A 62 -3.91 -20.50 -5.53
CA PRO A 62 -4.35 -20.22 -4.17
C PRO A 62 -4.19 -18.72 -3.87
N GLY A 63 -5.08 -18.19 -3.05
CA GLY A 63 -5.13 -16.77 -2.68
C GLY A 63 -6.50 -16.46 -2.08
N ALA A 64 -6.90 -15.19 -2.13
CA ALA A 64 -8.24 -14.77 -1.76
C ALA A 64 -9.31 -15.58 -2.50
N ARG A 65 -10.40 -15.88 -1.78
CA ARG A 65 -11.51 -16.73 -2.22
C ARG A 65 -12.58 -15.96 -2.98
N GLY A 66 -12.52 -14.65 -2.93
CA GLY A 66 -13.37 -13.77 -3.72
C GLY A 66 -13.35 -12.34 -3.17
N SER A 67 -13.76 -11.42 -4.03
CA SER A 67 -13.89 -10.00 -3.72
C SER A 67 -15.31 -9.66 -3.29
N GLY A 68 -15.48 -8.56 -2.55
CA GLY A 68 -16.75 -8.13 -2.00
C GLY A 68 -17.29 -6.85 -2.62
N GLY A 69 -18.15 -6.15 -1.90
CA GLY A 69 -18.82 -4.93 -2.37
C GLY A 69 -17.90 -3.73 -2.62
N TRP A 70 -16.60 -3.87 -2.39
CA TRP A 70 -15.58 -2.87 -2.70
C TRP A 70 -15.13 -2.91 -4.16
N ILE A 71 -15.45 -3.94 -4.96
CA ILE A 71 -15.22 -3.94 -6.41
C ILE A 71 -16.57 -3.76 -7.13
N LYS A 72 -16.68 -2.75 -7.99
CA LYS A 72 -17.90 -2.44 -8.75
C LYS A 72 -17.55 -2.02 -10.18
N GLY A 73 -17.80 -2.90 -11.14
CA GLY A 73 -17.43 -2.66 -12.54
C GLY A 73 -15.91 -2.52 -12.67
N ASP A 74 -15.46 -1.46 -13.34
CA ASP A 74 -14.04 -1.19 -13.62
C ASP A 74 -13.34 -0.41 -12.48
N TYR A 75 -13.90 -0.43 -11.26
CA TYR A 75 -13.40 0.34 -10.13
C TYR A 75 -13.40 -0.47 -8.85
N TRP A 76 -12.52 -0.06 -7.92
CA TRP A 76 -12.56 -0.51 -6.54
C TRP A 76 -12.47 0.66 -5.55
N TYR A 77 -12.91 0.38 -4.32
CA TYR A 77 -13.16 1.33 -3.24
C TYR A 77 -12.39 0.87 -2.00
N PRO A 78 -11.12 1.27 -1.83
CA PRO A 78 -10.23 0.72 -0.79
C PRO A 78 -10.83 0.78 0.62
N GLU A 79 -11.55 1.85 0.93
CA GLU A 79 -12.20 2.09 2.22
C GLU A 79 -13.35 1.13 2.54
N LEU A 80 -13.90 0.43 1.54
CA LEU A 80 -14.93 -0.59 1.73
C LEU A 80 -14.33 -2.00 1.90
N LYS A 81 -13.02 -2.16 1.70
CA LYS A 81 -12.36 -3.47 1.79
C LYS A 81 -12.07 -3.79 3.26
N PRO A 82 -12.43 -4.99 3.75
CA PRO A 82 -12.04 -5.41 5.09
C PRO A 82 -10.52 -5.53 5.18
N LYS A 83 -10.00 -5.41 6.39
CA LYS A 83 -8.58 -5.46 6.70
C LYS A 83 -8.36 -6.50 7.80
N VAL A 84 -7.23 -7.19 7.78
CA VAL A 84 -6.91 -8.18 8.83
C VAL A 84 -6.67 -7.47 10.16
N ASP A 85 -7.42 -7.85 11.19
CA ASP A 85 -7.33 -7.28 12.53
C ASP A 85 -6.00 -7.61 13.19
N GLY A 86 -5.42 -6.64 13.90
CA GLY A 86 -4.26 -6.86 14.75
C GLY A 86 -3.31 -5.67 14.83
N ASP A 87 -2.43 -5.76 15.83
CA ASP A 87 -1.29 -4.85 16.00
C ASP A 87 -0.11 -5.66 16.57
N VAL A 88 0.36 -6.63 15.78
CA VAL A 88 1.49 -7.49 16.16
C VAL A 88 2.78 -6.69 16.05
N VAL A 89 3.38 -6.39 17.19
CA VAL A 89 4.63 -5.62 17.28
C VAL A 89 5.85 -6.54 17.08
N TRP A 90 6.77 -6.11 16.21
CA TRP A 90 8.01 -6.81 15.90
C TRP A 90 9.22 -6.13 16.56
N SER A 91 9.44 -6.39 17.85
CA SER A 91 10.52 -5.74 18.64
C SER A 91 11.93 -6.00 18.14
N ASN A 92 12.12 -7.05 17.33
CA ASN A 92 13.36 -7.38 16.65
C ASN A 92 13.36 -6.99 15.16
N SER A 93 12.47 -6.08 14.72
CA SER A 93 12.53 -5.49 13.38
C SER A 93 13.92 -4.91 13.10
N GLN A 94 14.44 -5.20 11.91
CA GLN A 94 15.75 -4.75 11.49
C GLN A 94 15.74 -4.33 10.03
N ILE A 95 16.22 -3.12 9.79
CA ILE A 95 16.55 -2.56 8.48
C ILE A 95 17.84 -1.74 8.64
N LYS A 96 18.77 -1.91 7.71
CA LYS A 96 20.02 -1.15 7.67
C LYS A 96 20.37 -0.86 6.22
N VAL A 97 20.52 0.42 5.90
CA VAL A 97 20.99 0.89 4.60
C VAL A 97 22.35 1.53 4.79
N GLN A 98 23.36 1.11 4.02
CA GLN A 98 24.71 1.65 4.11
C GLN A 98 25.34 1.80 2.73
N LEU A 99 26.04 2.90 2.51
CA LEU A 99 26.91 3.04 1.35
C LEU A 99 28.28 2.43 1.63
N SER A 100 28.80 1.69 0.66
CA SER A 100 30.16 1.16 0.64
C SER A 100 30.73 1.32 -0.76
N GLY A 101 31.51 2.39 -0.97
CA GLY A 101 31.96 2.79 -2.30
C GLY A 101 30.77 3.07 -3.22
N ASN A 102 30.72 2.38 -4.36
CA ASN A 102 29.66 2.52 -5.36
C ASN A 102 28.46 1.58 -5.13
N THR A 103 28.40 0.91 -3.97
CA THR A 103 27.34 -0.05 -3.64
C THR A 103 26.53 0.43 -2.45
N ARG A 104 25.21 0.42 -2.58
CA ARG A 104 24.26 0.53 -1.48
C ARG A 104 23.92 -0.86 -0.96
N GLN A 105 24.36 -1.16 0.25
CA GLN A 105 24.07 -2.41 0.95
C GLN A 105 22.82 -2.24 1.80
N ILE A 106 21.80 -3.06 1.55
CA ILE A 106 20.57 -3.10 2.34
C ILE A 106 20.46 -4.45 3.02
N ARG A 107 20.32 -4.44 4.34
CA ARG A 107 20.09 -5.64 5.15
C ARG A 107 18.82 -5.46 5.97
N ALA A 108 17.84 -6.31 5.74
CA ALA A 108 16.62 -6.36 6.52
C ALA A 108 16.28 -7.79 6.96
N ASN A 109 15.35 -7.92 7.88
CA ASN A 109 14.91 -9.23 8.39
C ASN A 109 13.42 -9.54 8.12
N ASN A 110 12.79 -8.80 7.18
CA ASN A 110 11.39 -8.92 6.74
C ASN A 110 10.32 -8.55 7.77
N LEU A 111 10.73 -8.16 8.98
CA LEU A 111 9.78 -7.72 10.00
C LEU A 111 9.65 -6.19 9.89
N PRO A 112 8.45 -5.65 9.58
CA PRO A 112 8.30 -4.22 9.42
C PRO A 112 8.49 -3.48 10.75
N SER A 113 8.87 -2.21 10.66
CA SER A 113 9.04 -1.31 11.81
C SER A 113 7.73 -0.82 12.42
N HIS A 114 6.59 -1.26 11.89
CA HIS A 114 5.24 -0.97 12.38
C HIS A 114 4.53 -2.27 12.77
N GLY A 115 3.36 -2.15 13.41
CA GLY A 115 2.52 -3.30 13.74
C GLY A 115 1.86 -3.92 12.52
N THR A 116 1.54 -5.22 12.59
CA THR A 116 0.87 -5.95 11.50
C THR A 116 -0.43 -6.60 11.97
N GLY A 117 -1.27 -7.00 11.03
CA GLY A 117 -2.43 -7.86 11.31
C GLY A 117 -2.02 -9.22 11.89
N VAL A 118 -2.98 -9.94 12.48
CA VAL A 118 -2.73 -11.30 12.97
C VAL A 118 -2.89 -12.32 11.85
N TYR A 119 -1.76 -12.82 11.36
CA TYR A 119 -1.69 -13.90 10.38
C TYR A 119 -1.26 -15.24 11.02
N PRO A 120 -1.90 -16.38 10.71
CA PRO A 120 -2.96 -16.58 9.73
C PRO A 120 -4.27 -15.90 10.12
N VAL A 121 -5.06 -15.47 9.11
CA VAL A 121 -6.33 -14.77 9.36
C VAL A 121 -7.25 -15.66 10.21
N LYS A 122 -7.75 -15.10 11.32
CA LYS A 122 -8.56 -15.85 12.29
C LYS A 122 -9.99 -16.02 11.80
N ARG A 123 -10.65 -17.11 12.19
CA ARG A 123 -12.04 -17.39 11.80
C ARG A 123 -13.07 -16.36 12.26
N ASN A 124 -12.75 -15.60 13.31
CA ASN A 124 -13.62 -14.56 13.88
C ASN A 124 -13.35 -13.17 13.32
N ASP A 125 -12.34 -13.04 12.46
CA ASP A 125 -12.01 -11.84 11.70
C ASP A 125 -12.93 -11.79 10.46
N ASP A 126 -13.46 -10.61 10.11
CA ASP A 126 -14.39 -10.47 8.98
C ASP A 126 -13.68 -10.66 7.62
N ALA A 127 -12.38 -10.36 7.55
CA ALA A 127 -11.51 -10.66 6.42
C ALA A 127 -11.52 -12.14 6.04
N TYR A 128 -11.67 -13.04 7.02
CA TYR A 128 -11.61 -14.50 6.83
C TYR A 128 -12.59 -15.03 5.79
N ARG A 129 -13.73 -14.33 5.61
CA ARG A 129 -14.74 -14.69 4.61
C ARG A 129 -14.19 -14.56 3.18
N TYR A 130 -13.33 -13.58 2.94
CA TYR A 130 -12.81 -13.22 1.63
C TYR A 130 -11.42 -13.81 1.42
N ASP A 131 -10.55 -13.69 2.41
CA ASP A 131 -9.23 -14.27 2.39
C ASP A 131 -8.89 -14.90 3.73
N ARG A 132 -8.48 -16.17 3.69
CA ARG A 132 -8.08 -16.90 4.89
C ARG A 132 -6.62 -16.74 5.21
N ASN A 133 -5.82 -16.15 4.31
CA ASN A 133 -4.36 -16.19 4.22
C ASN A 133 -3.74 -17.10 5.30
N PRO A 134 -3.54 -18.40 5.01
CA PRO A 134 -3.16 -19.39 6.01
C PRO A 134 -1.69 -19.26 6.45
N ASN A 135 -0.98 -18.26 5.95
CA ASN A 135 0.46 -18.09 6.16
C ASN A 135 0.71 -17.29 7.44
N SER A 136 1.97 -17.25 7.87
CA SER A 136 2.40 -16.46 9.03
C SER A 136 3.60 -15.62 8.64
N ILE A 137 3.70 -14.40 9.16
CA ILE A 137 4.87 -13.55 9.00
C ILE A 137 6.06 -14.19 9.71
N ARG A 138 7.21 -14.27 9.03
CA ARG A 138 8.43 -14.89 9.57
C ARG A 138 9.62 -13.99 9.32
N SER A 139 10.53 -13.93 10.30
CA SER A 139 11.83 -13.32 10.05
C SER A 139 12.58 -14.11 8.98
N GLN A 140 13.15 -13.39 8.02
CA GLN A 140 13.99 -13.93 6.95
C GLN A 140 14.97 -12.86 6.51
N SER A 141 16.19 -13.25 6.15
CA SER A 141 17.19 -12.29 5.71
C SER A 141 16.82 -11.75 4.34
N ILE A 142 16.89 -10.42 4.18
CA ILE A 142 16.86 -9.72 2.91
C ILE A 142 18.23 -9.03 2.79
N ASN A 143 19.08 -9.49 1.86
CA ASN A 143 20.38 -8.86 1.61
C ASN A 143 20.46 -8.39 0.16
N LEU A 144 20.54 -7.07 -0.03
CA LEU A 144 20.65 -6.44 -1.34
C LEU A 144 21.95 -5.66 -1.45
N GLU A 145 22.55 -5.73 -2.63
CA GLU A 145 23.65 -4.88 -3.05
C GLU A 145 23.20 -4.16 -4.31
N LEU A 146 22.77 -2.91 -4.15
CA LEU A 146 22.27 -2.06 -5.23
C LEU A 146 23.37 -1.08 -5.67
N PRO A 147 23.36 -0.59 -6.93
CA PRO A 147 24.22 0.52 -7.29
C PRO A 147 23.89 1.76 -6.44
N ALA A 148 24.90 2.41 -5.87
CA ALA A 148 24.71 3.67 -5.13
C ALA A 148 24.22 4.80 -6.04
N ASN A 149 24.67 4.78 -7.30
CA ASN A 149 24.26 5.69 -8.37
C ASN A 149 23.67 4.84 -9.51
N PRO A 150 22.37 4.50 -9.46
CA PRO A 150 21.70 3.74 -10.51
C PRO A 150 21.65 4.54 -11.82
N GLU A 151 21.71 3.82 -12.93
CA GLU A 151 21.62 4.38 -14.28
C GLU A 151 20.48 3.72 -15.05
N LEU A 152 19.85 4.49 -15.95
CA LEU A 152 18.84 3.98 -16.86
C LEU A 152 19.47 2.91 -17.76
N ALA A 153 18.81 1.76 -17.85
CA ALA A 153 19.18 0.73 -18.79
C ALA A 153 18.74 1.12 -20.21
N SER A 154 19.49 0.67 -21.22
CA SER A 154 19.10 0.84 -22.63
C SER A 154 17.73 0.22 -22.97
N ARG A 155 17.28 -0.75 -22.15
CA ARG A 155 15.97 -1.39 -22.22
C ARG A 155 15.50 -1.70 -20.81
N ALA A 156 14.27 -1.31 -20.52
CA ALA A 156 13.63 -1.68 -19.27
C ALA A 156 13.38 -3.20 -19.17
N SER A 157 13.39 -3.71 -17.94
CA SER A 157 13.23 -5.12 -17.61
C SER A 157 11.90 -5.38 -16.92
N CYS A 158 11.37 -6.58 -17.13
CA CYS A 158 10.14 -7.00 -16.48
C CYS A 158 10.31 -7.11 -14.96
N VAL A 159 9.21 -6.97 -14.22
CA VAL A 159 9.17 -7.21 -12.77
C VAL A 159 8.73 -8.65 -12.45
N PRO A 160 9.38 -9.34 -11.50
CA PRO A 160 8.97 -10.68 -11.05
C PRO A 160 7.70 -10.61 -10.17
N MET A 161 7.05 -11.77 -9.97
CA MET A 161 5.93 -11.93 -9.01
C MET A 161 6.35 -11.90 -7.53
N GLY A 162 7.62 -11.63 -7.25
CA GLY A 162 8.16 -11.56 -5.90
C GLY A 162 8.63 -10.15 -5.60
N MET A 163 9.63 -10.04 -4.73
CA MET A 163 10.23 -8.76 -4.38
C MET A 163 10.71 -8.00 -5.63
N ILE A 164 10.26 -6.76 -5.76
CA ILE A 164 10.70 -5.78 -6.74
C ILE A 164 11.42 -4.59 -6.09
N GLY A 165 11.31 -4.47 -4.77
CA GLY A 165 12.01 -3.50 -3.97
C GLY A 165 11.90 -3.82 -2.48
N VAL A 166 12.53 -2.98 -1.65
CA VAL A 166 12.47 -3.07 -0.20
C VAL A 166 12.08 -1.71 0.37
N ALA A 167 11.08 -1.68 1.24
CA ALA A 167 10.68 -0.49 1.96
C ALA A 167 11.63 -0.22 3.13
N LEU A 168 11.75 1.04 3.54
CA LEU A 168 12.51 1.46 4.71
C LEU A 168 11.87 1.00 6.03
N THR A 169 10.67 0.43 5.98
CA THR A 169 10.08 -0.32 7.10
C THR A 169 10.80 -1.66 7.34
N GLY A 170 11.55 -2.19 6.36
CA GLY A 170 12.19 -3.51 6.42
C GLY A 170 11.45 -4.62 5.69
N ALA A 171 10.25 -4.34 5.17
CA ALA A 171 9.43 -5.28 4.42
C ALA A 171 9.65 -5.19 2.91
N ALA A 172 9.25 -6.24 2.19
CA ALA A 172 9.38 -6.31 0.75
C ALA A 172 8.30 -5.47 0.05
N ILE A 173 8.61 -4.99 -1.14
CA ILE A 173 7.63 -4.41 -2.07
C ILE A 173 7.51 -5.39 -3.23
N TYR A 174 6.29 -5.79 -3.57
CA TYR A 174 5.95 -6.65 -4.70
C TYR A 174 5.30 -5.81 -5.80
N ASN A 175 5.18 -6.39 -7.01
CA ASN A 175 4.42 -5.76 -8.08
C ASN A 175 2.91 -5.78 -7.78
N ALA A 176 2.11 -5.07 -8.58
CA ALA A 176 0.67 -4.96 -8.35
C ALA A 176 -0.15 -6.24 -8.60
N LEU A 177 0.49 -7.39 -8.87
CA LEU A 177 -0.19 -8.60 -9.32
C LEU A 177 -0.26 -9.67 -8.23
N ASP A 178 -1.42 -10.29 -8.12
CA ASP A 178 -1.58 -11.52 -7.34
C ASP A 178 -1.10 -12.76 -8.12
N ALA A 179 -1.21 -13.95 -7.53
CA ALA A 179 -0.79 -15.19 -8.18
C ALA A 179 -1.58 -15.55 -9.47
N ARG A 180 -2.79 -14.98 -9.62
CA ARG A 180 -3.71 -15.13 -10.77
C ARG A 180 -3.52 -14.03 -11.83
N GLY A 181 -2.71 -13.02 -11.54
CA GLY A 181 -2.45 -11.90 -12.44
C GLY A 181 -3.51 -10.80 -12.36
N ASP A 182 -4.30 -10.81 -11.29
CA ASP A 182 -5.30 -9.80 -10.99
C ASP A 182 -4.68 -8.68 -10.12
N ASP A 183 -5.38 -7.56 -9.98
CA ASP A 183 -4.98 -6.44 -9.12
C ASP A 183 -4.92 -6.88 -7.64
N ALA A 184 -3.72 -7.15 -7.13
CA ALA A 184 -3.52 -7.68 -5.77
C ALA A 184 -4.08 -6.75 -4.69
N PRO A 185 -3.81 -5.43 -4.71
CA PRO A 185 -4.46 -4.48 -3.81
C PRO A 185 -5.99 -4.54 -3.83
N ALA A 186 -6.63 -4.81 -4.97
CA ALA A 186 -8.08 -4.95 -5.02
C ALA A 186 -8.60 -6.34 -4.58
N HIS A 187 -7.91 -7.43 -4.92
CA HIS A 187 -8.42 -8.80 -4.75
C HIS A 187 -7.92 -9.54 -3.50
N GLU A 188 -6.73 -9.22 -3.00
CA GLU A 188 -6.20 -9.81 -1.77
C GLU A 188 -6.58 -8.97 -0.55
N ILE A 189 -6.68 -9.60 0.63
CA ILE A 189 -6.91 -8.87 1.88
C ILE A 189 -5.58 -8.63 2.58
N GLN A 190 -5.30 -7.36 2.89
CA GLN A 190 -4.13 -6.95 3.66
C GLN A 190 -4.52 -6.47 5.06
N ASP A 191 -3.53 -6.20 5.91
CA ASP A 191 -3.76 -5.61 7.22
C ASP A 191 -3.93 -4.09 7.16
N GLU A 192 -4.08 -3.44 8.32
CA GLU A 192 -4.22 -1.99 8.43
C GLU A 192 -3.10 -1.20 7.74
N CYS A 193 -1.91 -1.79 7.68
CA CYS A 193 -0.74 -1.20 7.06
C CYS A 193 -0.54 -1.64 5.59
N GLY A 194 -1.55 -2.25 4.96
CA GLY A 194 -1.55 -2.56 3.54
C GLY A 194 -0.61 -3.70 3.13
N GLY A 195 -0.13 -4.51 4.08
CA GLY A 195 0.72 -5.65 3.78
C GLY A 195 0.13 -7.00 4.22
N HIS A 196 0.70 -8.08 3.70
CA HIS A 196 0.32 -9.45 4.04
C HIS A 196 1.47 -10.45 3.79
N PRO A 197 1.48 -11.64 4.44
CA PRO A 197 2.50 -12.65 4.22
C PRO A 197 2.19 -13.59 3.05
N GLU A 198 3.21 -13.93 2.26
CA GLU A 198 3.15 -15.10 1.37
C GLU A 198 3.53 -16.41 2.08
N ARG A 199 3.56 -17.52 1.34
CA ARG A 199 3.71 -18.90 1.84
C ARG A 199 5.00 -19.18 2.64
N ARG A 200 6.10 -18.47 2.37
CA ARG A 200 7.36 -18.55 3.13
C ARG A 200 7.40 -17.56 4.29
N GLY A 201 6.39 -16.71 4.43
CA GLY A 201 6.24 -15.74 5.50
C GLY A 201 6.83 -14.37 5.17
N GLN A 202 7.13 -14.07 3.90
CA GLN A 202 7.56 -12.74 3.46
C GLN A 202 6.38 -11.76 3.53
N TYR A 203 6.49 -10.80 4.43
CA TYR A 203 5.52 -9.72 4.56
C TYR A 203 5.85 -8.69 3.49
N HIS A 204 4.85 -8.31 2.72
CA HIS A 204 5.05 -7.45 1.57
C HIS A 204 3.85 -6.56 1.31
N TYR A 205 4.12 -5.44 0.64
CA TYR A 205 3.12 -4.52 0.11
C TYR A 205 3.03 -4.67 -1.41
N HIS A 206 1.85 -4.40 -1.94
CA HIS A 206 1.63 -4.25 -3.39
C HIS A 206 1.38 -2.79 -3.81
N ASN A 207 1.07 -1.92 -2.86
CA ASN A 207 0.75 -0.50 -3.04
C ASN A 207 1.26 0.32 -1.84
N GLY A 208 1.14 1.64 -1.92
CA GLY A 208 1.53 2.53 -0.82
C GLY A 208 0.65 2.37 0.43
N SER A 209 1.21 2.78 1.58
CA SER A 209 0.57 2.66 2.89
C SER A 209 1.02 3.79 3.82
N ASP A 210 0.09 4.29 4.63
CA ASP A 210 0.35 5.32 5.65
C ASP A 210 1.31 4.83 6.76
N CYS A 211 1.50 3.51 6.90
CA CYS A 211 2.47 2.95 7.83
C CYS A 211 3.91 2.96 7.27
N MET A 212 4.09 3.30 5.99
CA MET A 212 5.43 3.44 5.42
C MET A 212 6.09 4.74 5.90
N ILE A 213 7.40 4.68 6.09
CA ILE A 213 8.17 5.81 6.60
C ILE A 213 8.82 6.54 5.42
N GLU A 214 8.46 7.80 5.23
CA GLU A 214 9.21 8.72 4.39
C GLU A 214 10.47 9.20 5.13
N GLN A 215 11.64 9.03 4.50
CA GLN A 215 12.91 9.54 5.00
C GLN A 215 13.44 10.67 4.14
N ASP A 216 14.09 11.62 4.80
CA ASP A 216 14.80 12.73 4.18
C ASP A 216 13.99 13.50 3.10
N PRO A 217 12.73 13.92 3.40
CA PRO A 217 11.97 14.76 2.49
C PRO A 217 12.78 16.03 2.24
N GLY A 218 13.26 16.16 1.00
CA GLY A 218 14.11 17.27 0.58
C GLY A 218 13.38 18.62 0.62
N PRO A 219 14.05 19.70 0.23
CA PRO A 219 13.36 20.96 0.02
C PRO A 219 12.29 20.82 -1.07
N GLY A 220 11.25 21.65 -1.01
CA GLY A 220 10.25 21.74 -2.08
C GLY A 220 9.07 20.78 -1.97
N LYS A 221 8.79 20.20 -0.79
CA LYS A 221 7.58 19.39 -0.52
C LYS A 221 7.40 18.13 -1.38
N HIS A 222 8.43 17.72 -2.11
CA HIS A 222 8.49 16.39 -2.68
C HIS A 222 8.47 15.36 -1.55
N SER A 223 7.76 14.25 -1.73
CA SER A 223 7.71 13.16 -0.75
C SER A 223 9.12 12.64 -0.44
N GLY A 224 9.32 12.16 0.78
CA GLY A 224 10.57 11.50 1.17
C GLY A 224 10.74 10.13 0.51
N LEU A 225 11.95 9.59 0.67
CA LEU A 225 12.29 8.25 0.22
C LEU A 225 11.54 7.21 1.07
N ILE A 226 10.85 6.28 0.43
CA ILE A 226 10.13 5.17 1.06
C ILE A 226 10.91 3.85 0.98
N GLY A 227 11.74 3.68 -0.05
CA GLY A 227 12.42 2.42 -0.29
C GLY A 227 13.31 2.45 -1.53
N TYR A 228 13.79 1.28 -1.91
CA TYR A 228 14.64 1.11 -3.10
C TYR A 228 14.12 -0.03 -3.96
N ALA A 229 14.03 0.21 -5.27
CA ALA A 229 13.76 -0.82 -6.26
C ALA A 229 15.02 -1.69 -6.47
N LEU A 230 14.83 -2.92 -6.96
CA LEU A 230 15.95 -3.86 -7.17
C LEU A 230 16.92 -3.42 -8.28
N ASP A 231 16.58 -2.43 -9.10
CA ASP A 231 17.51 -1.79 -10.05
C ASP A 231 18.31 -0.63 -9.46
N GLY A 232 18.10 -0.33 -8.17
CA GLY A 232 18.86 0.63 -7.38
C GLY A 232 18.24 2.02 -7.28
N PHE A 233 17.23 2.34 -8.08
CA PHE A 233 16.52 3.62 -7.99
C PHE A 233 15.69 3.71 -6.71
N GLY A 234 15.54 4.94 -6.22
CA GLY A 234 14.67 5.23 -5.08
C GLY A 234 13.19 5.09 -5.44
N ILE A 235 12.40 4.74 -4.43
CA ILE A 235 10.93 4.76 -4.46
C ILE A 235 10.50 5.81 -3.44
N TYR A 236 9.76 6.82 -3.88
CA TYR A 236 9.30 7.96 -3.09
C TYR A 236 7.78 7.91 -2.89
N GLY A 237 7.25 8.70 -1.95
CA GLY A 237 5.80 8.86 -1.77
C GLY A 237 5.11 9.61 -2.92
N ASN A 238 3.80 9.80 -2.84
CA ASN A 238 2.95 10.25 -3.96
C ASN A 238 2.93 11.78 -4.19
N GLN A 239 4.01 12.49 -3.86
CA GLN A 239 4.11 13.93 -4.06
C GLN A 239 5.39 14.30 -4.79
N ASP A 240 5.26 15.03 -5.88
CA ASP A 240 6.36 15.69 -6.59
C ASP A 240 6.60 17.10 -6.01
N ARG A 241 7.49 17.85 -6.64
CA ARG A 241 7.85 19.23 -6.32
C ARG A 241 6.61 20.10 -6.09
N ASP A 242 6.75 20.96 -5.08
CA ASP A 242 5.76 21.88 -4.55
C ASP A 242 4.52 21.18 -3.93
N GLY A 243 4.58 19.85 -3.75
CA GLY A 243 3.52 19.02 -3.18
C GLY A 243 2.44 18.68 -4.21
N ALA A 244 2.84 18.53 -5.49
CA ALA A 244 1.96 18.12 -6.55
C ALA A 244 1.67 16.62 -6.44
N HIS A 245 0.41 16.26 -6.32
CA HIS A 245 -0.01 14.86 -6.28
C HIS A 245 0.16 14.24 -7.66
N LEU A 246 0.81 13.08 -7.73
CA LEU A 246 1.11 12.42 -8.99
C LEU A 246 -0.05 11.53 -9.45
N SER A 247 -0.29 11.56 -10.75
CA SER A 247 -1.13 10.61 -11.47
C SER A 247 -0.28 9.83 -12.48
N ASN A 248 -0.85 8.79 -13.08
CA ASN A 248 -0.18 8.04 -14.13
C ASN A 248 0.22 8.92 -15.31
N ALA A 249 -0.54 9.99 -15.59
CA ALA A 249 -0.24 10.92 -16.69
C ALA A 249 1.10 11.66 -16.51
N ASP A 250 1.59 11.75 -15.27
CA ASP A 250 2.85 12.39 -14.91
C ASP A 250 4.05 11.43 -14.98
N LEU A 251 3.78 10.13 -15.10
CA LEU A 251 4.77 9.05 -15.01
C LEU A 251 4.99 8.35 -16.36
N ASP A 252 6.17 7.77 -16.52
CA ASP A 252 6.56 7.07 -17.73
C ASP A 252 6.02 5.61 -17.78
N ALA A 253 6.45 4.87 -18.81
CA ALA A 253 6.03 3.49 -19.03
C ALA A 253 6.48 2.48 -17.95
N CYS A 254 7.42 2.86 -17.07
CA CYS A 254 7.84 2.08 -15.90
C CYS A 254 7.34 2.68 -14.59
N HIS A 255 6.45 3.68 -14.65
CA HIS A 255 5.85 4.33 -13.49
C HIS A 255 6.83 5.13 -12.64
N GLY A 256 7.79 5.78 -13.30
CA GLY A 256 8.68 6.74 -12.68
C GLY A 256 8.90 7.95 -13.59
N HIS A 257 9.79 8.84 -13.18
CA HIS A 257 10.21 9.97 -14.00
C HIS A 257 11.58 10.48 -13.57
N VAL A 258 12.13 11.41 -14.35
CA VAL A 258 13.32 12.18 -13.96
C VAL A 258 12.86 13.46 -13.29
N GLY A 259 13.39 13.72 -12.10
CA GLY A 259 13.06 14.90 -11.30
C GLY A 259 14.12 15.17 -10.23
N ALA A 260 13.95 16.28 -9.51
CA ALA A 260 14.85 16.66 -8.44
C ALA A 260 14.43 15.97 -7.14
N VAL A 261 15.29 15.11 -6.59
CA VAL A 261 15.06 14.38 -5.34
C VAL A 261 16.22 14.54 -4.39
N ASN A 262 15.94 14.39 -3.09
CA ASN A 262 17.00 14.25 -2.12
C ASN A 262 17.52 12.80 -2.16
N TRP A 263 18.80 12.66 -2.46
CA TRP A 263 19.49 11.38 -2.60
C TRP A 263 20.78 11.43 -1.78
N ASP A 264 20.87 10.55 -0.78
CA ASP A 264 22.02 10.49 0.14
C ASP A 264 22.40 11.86 0.74
N GLY A 265 21.38 12.68 1.05
CA GLY A 265 21.52 14.02 1.65
C GLY A 265 21.85 15.15 0.67
N GLN A 266 21.82 14.89 -0.64
CA GLN A 266 22.03 15.89 -1.68
C GLN A 266 20.84 15.97 -2.63
N LEU A 267 20.47 17.20 -3.02
CA LEU A 267 19.48 17.42 -4.06
C LEU A 267 20.11 17.10 -5.42
N VAL A 268 19.60 16.08 -6.11
CA VAL A 268 20.09 15.64 -7.42
C VAL A 268 18.93 15.49 -8.40
N THR A 269 19.19 15.67 -9.69
CA THR A 269 18.22 15.34 -10.75
C THR A 269 18.51 13.94 -11.26
N MET A 270 17.62 13.00 -10.98
CA MET A 270 17.77 11.60 -11.37
C MET A 270 16.43 10.94 -11.61
N TYR A 271 16.46 9.78 -12.28
CA TYR A 271 15.29 8.93 -12.39
C TYR A 271 14.93 8.33 -11.03
N HIS A 272 13.64 8.24 -10.71
CA HIS A 272 13.13 7.62 -9.51
C HIS A 272 11.67 7.17 -9.72
N TYR A 273 11.19 6.30 -8.84
CA TYR A 273 9.81 5.83 -8.84
C TYR A 273 9.00 6.49 -7.75
N HIS A 274 7.69 6.44 -7.90
CA HIS A 274 6.74 6.86 -6.88
C HIS A 274 5.81 5.72 -6.50
N LEU A 275 5.36 5.75 -5.24
CA LEU A 275 4.12 5.11 -4.85
C LEU A 275 2.97 6.03 -5.24
N THR A 276 1.93 5.49 -5.86
CA THR A 276 0.75 6.23 -6.31
C THR A 276 -0.54 5.52 -5.94
N ASP A 277 -1.65 6.25 -6.04
CA ASP A 277 -2.99 5.71 -5.80
C ASP A 277 -3.49 4.90 -7.00
N GLU A 278 -3.02 5.21 -8.21
CA GLU A 278 -3.41 4.54 -9.45
C GLU A 278 -2.53 3.32 -9.75
N TYR A 279 -3.13 2.25 -10.30
CA TYR A 279 -2.42 1.06 -10.75
C TYR A 279 -1.30 1.43 -11.76
N PRO A 280 -0.09 0.85 -11.68
CA PRO A 280 0.38 -0.26 -10.83
C PRO A 280 0.84 0.10 -9.40
N TYR A 281 0.49 1.27 -8.86
CA TYR A 281 0.74 1.74 -7.49
C TYR A 281 2.20 1.91 -7.06
N THR A 282 3.12 1.22 -7.72
CA THR A 282 4.57 1.16 -7.53
C THR A 282 5.21 1.15 -8.93
N LEU A 283 6.35 0.50 -9.16
CA LEU A 283 6.95 0.43 -10.50
C LEU A 283 6.26 -0.60 -11.43
N GLY A 284 6.02 -0.20 -12.69
CA GLY A 284 5.51 -1.07 -13.76
C GLY A 284 6.58 -1.90 -14.46
N CYS A 285 7.83 -1.41 -14.45
CA CYS A 285 9.03 -2.13 -14.88
C CYS A 285 10.28 -1.58 -14.19
N PHE A 286 11.39 -2.32 -14.27
CA PHE A 286 12.70 -1.78 -13.94
C PHE A 286 13.22 -0.94 -15.10
N ALA A 287 13.35 0.37 -14.90
CA ALA A 287 14.01 1.31 -15.79
C ALA A 287 15.55 1.17 -15.76
N GLY A 288 16.11 0.67 -14.66
CA GLY A 288 17.53 0.34 -14.53
C GLY A 288 17.84 -1.15 -14.79
N THR A 289 19.01 -1.59 -14.36
CA THR A 289 19.40 -3.02 -14.41
C THR A 289 19.16 -3.68 -13.06
N PRO A 290 18.16 -4.57 -12.91
CA PRO A 290 17.83 -5.17 -11.63
C PRO A 290 18.91 -6.13 -11.16
N VAL A 291 19.25 -6.06 -9.86
CA VAL A 291 20.04 -7.08 -9.19
C VAL A 291 19.13 -8.22 -8.74
N ARG A 292 19.72 -9.40 -8.52
CA ARG A 292 18.99 -10.52 -7.89
C ARG A 292 19.09 -10.38 -6.38
N GLY A 293 17.95 -10.15 -5.71
CA GLY A 293 17.88 -10.26 -4.25
C GLY A 293 18.19 -11.69 -3.79
N ARG A 294 18.89 -11.84 -2.66
CA ARG A 294 19.15 -13.12 -2.00
C ARG A 294 18.61 -13.13 -0.58
#